data_AF-A0A497P004-F1
#
_entry.id   AF-A0A497P004-F1
#
_cell.length_a   1.000
_cell.length_b   1.000
_cell.length_c   1.000
_cell.angle_alpha   90.00
_cell.angle_beta   90.00
_cell.angle_gamma   90.00
#
_symmetry.space_group_name_H-M   'P 1'
#
loop_
_entity.id
_entity.type
_entity.pdbx_description
1 polymer ?
#
loop_
_entity_poly.entity_id
_entity_poly.type
_entity_poly.pdbx_seq_one_letter_code
_entity_poly.pdbx_strand_id
1 'polypeptide(L)'
;MSASTASTLVLIAFILAILVTIGSGLMGALQLIGVLVATATGIPVIYRLAPLVSGIVLVTMFVISVFVTIRTYRARNSIECGNIPHALRLLSVPFCVIATIFSGLATGILLFIARSELSRIQAYPSRGIYAERITEPQGEEIEW
;
A
#
# COMPACT_ATOMS: atom_id res chain seq x y z
N MET A 1 -1.25 11.22 -18.43
CA MET A 1 -1.59 9.92 -17.84
C MET A 1 -2.85 10.09 -17.00
N SER A 2 -3.83 9.19 -17.14
CA SER A 2 -5.19 9.31 -16.59
C SER A 2 -5.29 8.64 -15.21
N ALA A 3 -6.35 8.96 -14.44
CA ALA A 3 -6.65 8.32 -13.15
C ALA A 3 -6.70 6.77 -13.22
N SER A 4 -6.99 6.21 -14.41
CA SER A 4 -6.92 4.78 -14.69
C SER A 4 -5.52 4.19 -14.54
N THR A 5 -4.45 4.95 -14.86
CA THR A 5 -3.05 4.52 -14.72
C THR A 5 -2.65 4.42 -13.25
N ALA A 6 -3.08 5.38 -12.41
CA ALA A 6 -2.85 5.33 -10.97
C ALA A 6 -3.58 4.15 -10.32
N SER A 7 -4.82 3.88 -10.73
CA SER A 7 -5.59 2.73 -10.24
C SER A 7 -4.96 1.38 -10.62
N THR A 8 -4.43 1.25 -11.84
CA THR A 8 -3.72 0.03 -12.28
C THR A 8 -2.40 -0.19 -11.54
N LEU A 9 -1.63 0.86 -11.27
CA LEU A 9 -0.40 0.75 -10.45
C LEU A 9 -0.69 0.29 -9.02
N VAL A 10 -1.75 0.83 -8.39
CA VAL A 10 -2.19 0.39 -7.05
C VAL A 10 -2.69 -1.04 -7.09
N LEU A 11 -3.38 -1.47 -8.15
CA LEU A 11 -3.82 -2.86 -8.32
C LEU A 11 -2.62 -3.82 -8.42
N ILE A 12 -1.61 -3.48 -9.23
CA ILE A 12 -0.40 -4.31 -9.37
C ILE A 12 0.35 -4.38 -8.03
N ALA A 13 0.49 -3.26 -7.32
CA ALA A 13 1.08 -3.23 -5.98
C ALA A 13 0.30 -4.12 -5.00
N PHE A 14 -1.03 -4.09 -5.08
CA PHE A 14 -1.89 -4.92 -4.24
C PHE A 14 -1.70 -6.42 -4.51
N ILE A 15 -1.64 -6.83 -5.78
CA ILE A 15 -1.39 -8.23 -6.17
C ILE A 15 -0.02 -8.68 -5.64
N LEU A 16 1.02 -7.87 -5.81
CA LEU A 16 2.36 -8.17 -5.29
C LEU A 16 2.37 -8.28 -3.77
N ALA A 17 1.69 -7.37 -3.07
CA ALA A 17 1.56 -7.40 -1.63
C ALA A 17 0.87 -8.70 -1.16
N ILE A 18 -0.18 -9.17 -1.85
CA ILE A 18 -0.83 -10.45 -1.55
C ILE A 18 0.15 -11.61 -1.76
N LEU A 19 0.88 -11.62 -2.87
CA LEU A 19 1.82 -12.68 -3.20
C LEU A 19 2.93 -12.81 -2.13
N VAL A 20 3.47 -11.67 -1.68
CA VAL A 20 4.45 -11.61 -0.59
C VAL A 20 3.84 -12.04 0.75
N THR A 21 2.60 -11.65 1.01
CA THR A 21 1.88 -12.06 2.23
C THR A 21 1.69 -13.58 2.27
N ILE A 22 1.23 -14.19 1.17
CA ILE A 22 1.06 -15.64 1.08
C ILE A 22 2.42 -16.35 1.20
N GLY A 23 3.45 -15.88 0.49
CA GLY A 23 4.78 -16.48 0.51
C GLY A 23 5.44 -16.44 1.89
N SER A 24 5.39 -15.29 2.56
CA SER A 24 5.92 -15.13 3.92
C SER A 24 5.15 -15.96 4.95
N GLY A 25 3.81 -16.02 4.83
CA GLY A 25 2.97 -16.86 5.69
C GLY A 25 3.28 -18.35 5.54
N LEU A 26 3.42 -18.83 4.30
CA LEU A 26 3.71 -20.24 4.02
C LEU A 26 5.10 -20.65 4.53
N MET A 27 6.13 -19.83 4.26
CA MET A 27 7.48 -20.04 4.77
C MET A 27 7.52 -20.04 6.30
N GLY A 28 6.83 -19.09 6.94
CA GLY A 28 6.75 -19.02 8.40
C GLY A 28 6.09 -20.26 9.02
N ALA A 29 4.97 -20.72 8.43
CA ALA A 29 4.28 -21.93 8.88
C ALA A 29 5.17 -23.18 8.73
N LEU A 30 5.85 -23.34 7.59
CA LEU A 30 6.77 -24.46 7.36
C LEU A 30 7.93 -24.49 8.37
N GLN A 31 8.49 -23.33 8.73
CA GLN A 31 9.56 -23.25 9.73
C GLN A 31 9.06 -23.63 11.13
N LEU A 32 7.87 -23.17 11.52
CA LEU A 32 7.28 -23.53 12.82
C LEU A 32 6.96 -25.03 12.90
N ILE A 33 6.43 -25.61 11.82
CA ILE A 33 6.22 -27.06 11.71
C ILE A 33 7.55 -27.80 11.78
N GLY A 34 8.59 -27.30 11.09
CA GLY A 34 9.94 -27.88 11.15
C GLY A 34 10.53 -27.89 12.56
N VAL A 35 10.35 -26.80 13.31
CA VAL A 35 10.75 -26.72 14.74
C VAL A 35 9.97 -27.73 15.57
N LEU A 36 8.66 -27.86 15.35
CA LEU A 36 7.81 -28.82 16.08
C LEU A 36 8.25 -30.27 15.80
N VAL A 37 8.50 -30.63 14.55
CA VAL A 37 9.02 -31.96 14.18
C VAL A 37 10.39 -32.20 14.81
N ALA A 38 11.29 -31.23 14.76
CA ALA A 38 12.61 -31.33 15.39
C ALA A 38 12.54 -31.48 16.92
N THR A 39 11.50 -30.92 17.56
CA THR A 39 11.26 -31.14 19.00
C THR A 39 10.81 -32.57 19.28
N ALA A 40 9.98 -33.15 18.41
CA ALA A 40 9.47 -34.51 18.55
C ALA A 40 10.55 -35.58 18.29
N THR A 41 11.51 -35.31 17.40
CA THR A 41 12.60 -36.25 17.06
C THR A 41 13.84 -36.14 17.96
N GLY A 42 13.81 -35.27 18.98
CA GLY A 42 14.90 -35.15 19.96
C GLY A 42 16.14 -34.40 19.45
N ILE A 43 16.03 -33.63 18.37
CA ILE A 43 17.15 -32.84 17.83
C ILE A 43 17.61 -31.79 18.87
N PRO A 44 18.91 -31.52 19.05
CA PRO A 44 19.40 -30.57 20.04
C PRO A 44 18.83 -29.15 19.85
N VAL A 45 18.66 -28.41 20.95
CA VAL A 45 18.06 -27.05 20.94
C VAL A 45 18.86 -26.06 20.08
N ILE A 46 20.19 -26.22 20.01
CA ILE A 46 21.08 -25.38 19.19
C ILE A 46 20.66 -25.35 17.70
N TYR A 47 20.21 -26.48 17.15
CA TYR A 47 19.77 -26.55 15.75
C TYR A 47 18.33 -26.05 15.54
N ARG A 48 17.57 -25.84 16.62
CA ARG A 48 16.18 -25.36 16.59
C ARG A 48 16.06 -23.85 16.80
N LEU A 49 17.08 -23.21 17.38
CA LEU A 49 17.11 -21.77 17.65
C LEU A 49 17.01 -20.93 16.37
N ALA A 50 17.80 -21.27 15.34
CA ALA A 50 17.78 -20.54 14.08
C ALA A 50 16.39 -20.52 13.40
N PRO A 51 15.73 -21.68 13.16
CA PRO A 51 14.39 -21.68 12.55
C PRO A 51 13.30 -21.09 13.46
N LEU A 52 13.48 -21.11 14.78
CA LEU A 52 12.54 -20.50 15.73
C LEU A 52 12.61 -18.97 15.67
N VAL A 53 13.83 -18.40 15.67
CA VAL A 53 14.04 -16.95 15.54
C VAL A 53 13.57 -16.46 14.18
N SER A 54 13.93 -17.15 13.09
CA SER A 54 13.46 -16.76 11.75
C SER A 54 11.95 -16.90 11.59
N GLY A 55 11.34 -17.92 12.21
CA GLY A 55 9.89 -18.10 12.22
C GLY A 55 9.16 -16.93 12.89
N ILE A 56 9.64 -16.44 14.04
CA ILE A 56 9.07 -15.27 14.72
C ILE A 56 9.19 -14.01 13.86
N VAL A 57 10.34 -13.81 13.22
CA VAL A 57 10.55 -12.67 12.31
C VAL A 57 9.57 -12.75 11.13
N LEU A 58 9.40 -13.92 10.51
CA LEU A 58 8.48 -14.13 9.40
C LEU A 58 7.01 -13.88 9.80
N VAL A 59 6.58 -14.34 10.98
CA VAL A 59 5.24 -14.05 11.51
C VAL A 59 5.04 -12.55 11.70
N THR A 60 6.05 -11.86 12.24
CA THR A 60 6.01 -10.40 12.42
C THR A 60 5.91 -9.68 11.08
N MET A 61 6.71 -10.09 10.09
CA MET A 61 6.63 -9.56 8.73
C MET A 61 5.28 -9.84 8.06
N PHE A 62 4.70 -11.02 8.29
CA PHE A 62 3.39 -11.38 7.77
C PHE A 62 2.28 -10.46 8.30
N VAL A 63 2.25 -10.17 9.61
CA VAL A 63 1.28 -9.24 10.20
C VAL A 63 1.40 -7.84 9.60
N ILE A 64 2.62 -7.36 9.40
CA ILE A 64 2.86 -6.05 8.78
C ILE A 64 2.45 -6.06 7.30
N SER A 65 2.74 -7.14 6.57
CA SER A 65 2.35 -7.28 5.17
C SER A 65 0.82 -7.29 5.01
N VAL A 66 0.09 -7.99 5.88
CA VAL A 66 -1.39 -7.93 5.92
C VAL A 66 -1.88 -6.50 6.14
N PHE A 67 -1.27 -5.76 7.07
CA PHE A 67 -1.60 -4.36 7.31
C PHE A 67 -1.37 -3.50 6.07
N VAL A 68 -0.25 -3.71 5.35
CA VAL A 68 0.05 -3.01 4.08
C VAL A 68 -1.00 -3.34 3.01
N THR A 69 -1.40 -4.60 2.87
CA THR A 69 -2.43 -5.04 1.92
C THR A 69 -3.77 -4.37 2.20
N ILE A 70 -4.24 -4.36 3.45
CA ILE A 70 -5.52 -3.73 3.84
C ILE A 70 -5.51 -2.23 3.55
N ARG A 71 -4.43 -1.54 3.90
CA ARG A 71 -4.33 -0.09 3.68
C ARG A 71 -4.26 0.26 2.19
N THR A 72 -3.55 -0.56 1.41
CA THR A 72 -3.48 -0.41 -0.06
C THR A 72 -4.85 -0.63 -0.70
N TYR A 73 -5.62 -1.61 -0.24
CA TYR A 73 -7.00 -1.83 -0.68
C TYR A 73 -7.91 -0.63 -0.39
N ARG A 74 -7.83 -0.07 0.83
CA ARG A 74 -8.59 1.15 1.17
C ARG A 74 -8.20 2.34 0.32
N ALA A 75 -6.90 2.50 0.01
CA ALA A 75 -6.43 3.54 -0.91
C ALA A 75 -7.03 3.35 -2.30
N ARG A 76 -7.02 2.12 -2.85
CA ARG A 76 -7.66 1.79 -4.13
C ARG A 76 -9.15 2.15 -4.15
N ASN A 77 -9.91 1.70 -3.15
CA ASN A 77 -11.34 1.98 -3.05
C ASN A 77 -11.62 3.50 -2.99
N SER A 78 -10.77 4.26 -2.28
CA SER A 78 -10.89 5.72 -2.20
C SER A 78 -10.65 6.41 -3.55
N ILE A 79 -9.76 5.85 -4.39
CA ILE A 79 -9.49 6.34 -5.76
C ILE A 79 -10.68 6.04 -6.66
N GLU A 80 -11.25 4.83 -6.58
CA GLU A 80 -12.43 4.44 -7.36
C GLU A 80 -13.67 5.28 -7.01
N CYS A 81 -13.83 5.65 -5.73
CA CYS A 81 -14.88 6.57 -5.29
C CYS A 81 -14.59 8.05 -5.58
N GLY A 82 -13.47 8.39 -6.26
CA GLY A 82 -13.12 9.78 -6.60
C GLY A 82 -12.60 10.63 -5.43
N ASN A 83 -12.40 10.04 -4.24
CA ASN A 83 -11.89 10.75 -3.07
C ASN A 83 -10.36 10.76 -3.03
N ILE A 84 -9.78 11.50 -3.97
CA ILE A 84 -8.33 11.72 -4.15
C ILE A 84 -7.61 12.20 -2.88
N PRO A 85 -8.08 13.20 -2.11
CA PRO A 85 -7.37 13.66 -0.91
C PRO A 85 -7.34 12.60 0.19
N HIS A 86 -8.37 11.76 0.31
CA HIS A 86 -8.38 10.66 1.27
C HIS A 86 -7.40 9.56 0.85
N ALA A 87 -7.34 9.22 -0.43
CA ALA A 87 -6.35 8.27 -0.97
C ALA A 87 -4.91 8.75 -0.74
N LEU A 88 -4.62 10.05 -0.88
CA LEU A 88 -3.29 10.60 -0.66
C LEU A 88 -2.86 10.53 0.82
N ARG A 89 -3.80 10.71 1.76
CA ARG A 89 -3.54 10.51 3.21
C ARG A 89 -3.25 9.05 3.54
N LEU A 90 -3.94 8.12 2.87
CA LEU A 90 -3.69 6.69 3.02
C LEU A 90 -2.32 6.30 2.47
N LEU A 91 -1.92 6.85 1.32
CA LEU A 91 -0.62 6.71 0.66
C LEU A 91 0.42 7.73 1.17
N SER A 92 0.67 7.75 2.48
CA SER A 92 1.70 8.61 3.04
C SER A 92 3.11 8.12 2.68
N VAL A 93 4.09 9.05 2.63
CA VAL A 93 5.52 8.70 2.46
C VAL A 93 5.99 7.65 3.46
N PRO A 94 5.75 7.79 4.79
CA PRO A 94 6.17 6.76 5.74
C PRO A 94 5.51 5.41 5.48
N PHE A 95 4.25 5.39 5.00
CA PHE A 95 3.61 4.14 4.62
C PHE A 95 4.28 3.48 3.40
N CYS A 96 4.65 4.25 2.38
CA CYS A 96 5.34 3.72 1.21
C CYS A 96 6.71 3.13 1.59
N VAL A 97 7.43 3.76 2.53
CA VAL A 97 8.69 3.22 3.07
C VAL A 97 8.46 1.91 3.81
N ILE A 98 7.45 1.84 4.68
CA ILE A 98 7.07 0.60 5.38
C ILE A 98 6.72 -0.50 4.36
N ALA A 99 5.92 -0.19 3.34
CA ALA A 99 5.57 -1.14 2.30
C ALA A 99 6.79 -1.63 1.50
N THR A 100 7.78 -0.77 1.28
CA THR A 100 9.05 -1.13 0.61
C THR A 100 9.84 -2.15 1.43
N ILE A 101 9.94 -1.93 2.74
CA ILE A 101 10.72 -2.77 3.66
C ILE A 101 10.04 -4.12 3.88
N PHE A 102 8.71 -4.12 4.07
CA PHE A 102 7.99 -5.30 4.55
C PHE A 102 7.22 -6.07 3.47
N SER A 103 6.77 -5.41 2.41
CA SER A 103 6.08 -6.04 1.27
C SER A 103 6.93 -6.06 0.00
N GLY A 104 8.20 -5.66 0.08
CA GLY A 104 9.17 -5.73 -1.00
C GLY A 104 9.34 -4.42 -1.80
N LEU A 105 10.53 -4.28 -2.38
CA LEU A 105 10.95 -3.09 -3.13
C LEU A 105 9.98 -2.73 -4.26
N ALA A 106 9.54 -3.71 -5.05
CA ALA A 106 8.62 -3.49 -6.16
C ALA A 106 7.29 -2.85 -5.68
N THR A 107 6.69 -3.43 -4.65
CA THR A 107 5.44 -2.96 -4.03
C THR A 107 5.57 -1.53 -3.52
N GLY A 108 6.67 -1.24 -2.81
CA GLY A 108 6.96 0.09 -2.30
C GLY A 108 7.15 1.15 -3.38
N ILE A 109 7.92 0.84 -4.42
CA ILE A 109 8.17 1.74 -5.57
C ILE A 109 6.86 2.02 -6.31
N LEU A 110 6.05 0.98 -6.57
CA LEU A 110 4.75 1.13 -7.22
C LEU A 110 3.81 2.06 -6.43
N LEU A 111 3.76 1.93 -5.10
CA LEU A 111 2.99 2.82 -4.23
C LEU A 111 3.52 4.26 -4.25
N PHE A 112 4.85 4.43 -4.34
CA PHE A 112 5.49 5.73 -4.46
C PHE A 112 5.12 6.43 -5.77
N ILE A 113 5.13 5.69 -6.89
CA ILE A 113 4.71 6.20 -8.21
C ILE A 113 3.22 6.55 -8.18
N ALA A 114 2.37 5.66 -7.65
CA ALA A 114 0.94 5.92 -7.53
C ALA A 114 0.66 7.20 -6.73
N ARG A 115 1.34 7.39 -5.60
CA ARG A 115 1.27 8.62 -4.79
C ARG A 115 1.69 9.86 -5.59
N SER A 116 2.80 9.80 -6.33
CA SER A 116 3.27 10.89 -7.18
C SER A 116 2.20 11.30 -8.21
N GLU A 117 1.59 10.34 -8.89
CA GLU A 117 0.53 10.59 -9.86
C GLU A 117 -0.72 11.20 -9.20
N LEU A 118 -1.17 10.65 -8.07
CA LEU A 118 -2.30 11.20 -7.30
C LEU A 118 -2.05 12.64 -6.83
N SER A 119 -0.81 12.97 -6.45
CA SER A 119 -0.44 14.33 -6.06
C SER A 119 -0.50 15.31 -7.25
N ARG A 120 -0.13 14.86 -8.45
CA ARG A 120 -0.27 15.67 -9.69
C ARG A 120 -1.73 15.89 -10.05
N ILE A 121 -2.55 14.84 -9.92
CA ILE A 121 -3.99 14.93 -10.17
C ILE A 121 -4.62 15.90 -9.18
N GLN A 122 -4.29 15.86 -7.87
CA GLN A 122 -4.84 16.79 -6.87
C GLN A 122 -4.39 18.25 -7.05
N ALA A 123 -3.23 18.51 -7.65
CA ALA A 123 -2.77 19.86 -7.96
C ALA A 123 -3.51 20.50 -9.15
N TYR A 124 -4.21 19.71 -9.97
CA TYR A 124 -4.95 20.17 -11.15
C TYR A 124 -6.43 20.61 -10.95
N PRO A 125 -7.27 20.04 -10.05
CA PRO A 125 -8.66 20.48 -9.86
C PRO A 125 -8.76 21.93 -9.37
N SER A 126 -7.71 22.47 -8.76
CA SER A 126 -7.63 23.87 -8.34
C SER A 126 -7.17 24.83 -9.44
N ARG A 127 -7.01 24.43 -10.71
CA ARG A 127 -6.86 25.39 -11.82
C ARG A 127 -8.16 25.59 -12.61
N GLY A 128 -8.97 24.55 -12.77
CA GLY A 128 -10.25 24.64 -13.49
C GLY A 128 -11.28 25.50 -12.75
N ILE A 129 -11.43 25.28 -11.44
CA ILE A 129 -12.45 25.97 -10.62
C ILE A 129 -12.14 27.46 -10.42
N TYR A 130 -10.87 27.87 -10.53
CA TYR A 130 -10.50 29.30 -10.45
C TYR A 130 -10.60 29.99 -11.80
N ALA A 131 -10.38 29.28 -12.92
CA ALA A 131 -10.58 29.89 -14.24
C ALA A 131 -12.06 30.16 -14.54
N GLU A 132 -12.95 29.24 -14.15
CA GLU A 132 -14.39 29.38 -14.38
C GLU A 132 -15.03 30.49 -13.53
N ARG A 133 -14.53 30.71 -12.30
CA ARG A 133 -15.00 31.78 -11.41
C ARG A 133 -14.52 33.19 -11.79
N ILE A 134 -13.60 33.32 -12.74
CA ILE A 134 -13.11 34.63 -13.23
C ILE A 134 -13.83 35.03 -14.54
N THR A 135 -14.56 34.11 -15.18
CA THR A 135 -15.26 34.33 -16.46
C THR A 135 -16.77 34.57 -16.36
N GLU A 136 -17.36 34.61 -15.16
CA GLU A 136 -18.70 35.19 -15.00
C GLU A 136 -18.56 36.71 -14.83
N PRO A 137 -18.86 37.54 -15.86
CA PRO A 137 -19.12 38.95 -15.61
C PRO A 137 -20.38 39.02 -14.75
N GLN A 138 -20.27 39.65 -13.58
CA GLN A 138 -21.43 40.13 -12.85
C GLN A 138 -22.14 41.18 -13.72
N GLY A 139 -23.08 40.73 -14.54
CA GLY A 139 -24.11 41.56 -15.16
C GLY A 139 -25.19 41.84 -14.12
N GLU A 140 -24.86 42.67 -13.14
CA GLU A 140 -25.85 43.28 -12.25
C GLU A 140 -26.42 44.49 -13.02
N GLU A 141 -27.56 44.28 -13.69
CA GLU A 141 -28.38 45.36 -14.24
C GLU A 141 -28.81 46.27 -13.09
N ILE A 142 -28.22 47.46 -13.02
CA ILE A 142 -28.67 48.54 -12.15
C ILE A 142 -29.80 49.25 -12.91
N GLU A 143 -31.05 48.97 -12.52
CA GLU A 143 -32.21 49.81 -12.87
C GLU A 143 -32.08 51.19 -12.20
N TRP A 144 -32.10 52.25 -13.01
CA TRP A 144 -32.59 53.59 -12.65
C TRP A 144 -33.40 54.16 -13.81
#